data_AF-S4MI30-F1
#
_entry.id   AF-S4MI30-F1
#
_cell.length_a   1.000
_cell.length_b   1.000
_cell.length_c   1.000
_cell.angle_alpha   90.00
_cell.angle_beta   90.00
_cell.angle_gamma   90.00
#
_symmetry.space_group_name_H-M   'P 1'
#
loop_
_entity.id
_entity.type
_entity.pdbx_description
1 polymer ?
#
loop_
_entity_poly.entity_id
_entity_poly.type
_entity_poly.pdbx_seq_one_letter_code
_entity_poly.pdbx_strand_id
1 'polypeptide(L)' 'MAGMPVLAAVSAPSSLAVDLAAETGLTLVGFLRGSSMNVYAGEDRIALRAAAAQG' A
#
# COMPACT_ATOMS: atom_id res chain seq x y z
N MET A 1 11.26 -12.48 8.06
CA MET A 1 9.96 -12.08 7.50
C MET A 1 8.89 -12.41 8.52
N ALA A 2 8.24 -11.40 9.11
CA ALA A 2 7.27 -11.57 10.21
C ALA A 2 5.86 -12.02 9.74
N GLY A 3 5.73 -12.60 8.54
CA GLY A 3 4.45 -13.01 7.96
C GLY A 3 3.47 -11.86 7.68
N MET A 4 3.94 -10.61 7.68
CA MET A 4 3.11 -9.42 7.45
C MET A 4 2.81 -9.27 5.95
N PRO A 5 1.55 -9.36 5.51
CA PRO A 5 1.19 -9.30 4.09
C PRO A 5 1.14 -7.86 3.54
N VAL A 6 1.18 -6.84 4.40
CA VAL A 6 1.05 -5.43 4.03
C VAL A 6 2.05 -4.57 4.82
N LEU A 7 2.71 -3.64 4.12
CA LEU A 7 3.55 -2.59 4.69
C LEU A 7 3.04 -1.21 4.24
N ALA A 8 2.79 -0.31 5.20
CA ALA A 8 2.34 1.06 4.93
C ALA A 8 3.35 2.10 5.41
N ALA A 9 3.72 3.02 4.53
CA ALA A 9 4.66 4.10 4.81
C ALA A 9 4.00 5.48 4.69
N VAL A 10 4.41 6.38 5.60
CA VAL A 10 4.01 7.80 5.60
C VAL A 10 4.77 8.59 4.52
N SER A 11 5.95 8.13 4.11
CA SER A 11 6.79 8.77 3.08
C SER A 11 6.86 7.94 1.79
N ALA A 12 7.65 8.42 0.83
CA ALA A 12 8.00 7.66 -0.35
C ALA A 12 8.79 6.39 0.02
N PRO A 13 8.45 5.23 -0.56
CA PRO A 13 9.34 4.06 -0.53
C PRO A 13 10.54 4.25 -1.47
N SER A 14 11.61 3.49 -1.27
CA SER A 14 12.71 3.40 -2.23
C SER A 14 12.36 2.44 -3.37
N SER A 15 12.98 2.59 -4.54
CA SER A 15 12.76 1.69 -5.68
C SER A 15 13.04 0.23 -5.31
N LEU A 16 14.11 -0.04 -4.56
CA LEU A 16 14.42 -1.38 -4.07
C LEU A 16 13.30 -1.98 -3.20
N ALA A 17 12.65 -1.16 -2.36
CA ALA A 17 11.53 -1.65 -1.55
C ALA A 17 10.31 -1.99 -2.41
N VAL A 18 10.08 -1.25 -3.50
CA VAL A 18 9.01 -1.52 -4.47
C VAL A 18 9.29 -2.83 -5.21
N ASP A 19 10.50 -3.01 -5.75
CA ASP A 19 10.89 -4.22 -6.48
C ASP A 19 10.76 -5.46 -5.58
N LEU A 20 11.29 -5.38 -4.35
CA LEU A 20 11.17 -6.47 -3.38
C LEU A 20 9.72 -6.77 -3.02
N ALA A 21 8.87 -5.75 -2.89
CA ALA A 21 7.46 -5.96 -2.58
C ALA A 21 6.73 -6.70 -3.71
N ALA A 22 7.02 -6.33 -4.96
CA ALA A 22 6.48 -7.01 -6.14
C ALA A 22 6.93 -8.47 -6.23
N GLU A 23 8.22 -8.75 -6.03
CA GLU A 23 8.78 -10.11 -6.09
C GLU A 23 8.29 -11.03 -4.97
N THR A 24 8.12 -10.48 -3.76
CA THR A 24 7.70 -11.25 -2.57
C THR A 24 6.19 -11.36 -2.42
N GLY A 25 5.42 -10.68 -3.28
CA GLY A 25 3.97 -10.58 -3.17
C GLY A 25 3.52 -9.82 -1.92
N LEU A 26 4.36 -8.95 -1.35
CA LEU A 26 4.02 -8.04 -0.25
C LEU A 26 3.22 -6.86 -0.81
N THR A 27 2.15 -6.46 -0.14
CA THR A 27 1.47 -5.20 -0.48
C THR A 27 2.24 -4.04 0.11
N LEU A 28 2.66 -3.09 -0.73
CA LEU A 28 3.40 -1.90 -0.30
C LEU A 28 2.60 -0.64 -0.62
N VAL A 29 2.33 0.17 0.40
CA VAL A 29 1.69 1.48 0.22
C VAL A 29 2.59 2.60 0.75
N GLY A 30 2.61 3.72 0.04
CA GLY A 30 3.36 4.92 0.38
C GLY A 30 2.48 6.16 0.41
N PHE A 31 3.01 7.25 0.98
CA PHE A 31 2.30 8.53 1.12
C PHE A 31 0.93 8.43 1.82
N LEU A 32 0.74 7.47 2.73
CA LEU A 32 -0.54 7.30 3.44
C LEU A 32 -0.89 8.55 4.27
N ARG A 33 -2.03 9.17 3.98
CA ARG A 33 -2.61 10.33 4.67
C ARG A 33 -4.12 10.18 4.75
N GLY A 34 -4.65 9.95 5.96
CA GLY A 34 -6.08 9.74 6.14
C GLY A 34 -6.58 8.57 5.30
N SER A 35 -7.50 8.85 4.37
CA SER A 35 -8.08 7.86 3.44
C SER A 35 -7.37 7.77 2.09
N SER A 36 -6.28 8.52 1.88
CA SER A 36 -5.55 8.58 0.62
C SER A 36 -4.16 7.95 0.75
N MET A 37 -3.73 7.21 -0.27
CA MET A 37 -2.43 6.54 -0.34
C MET A 37 -2.08 6.19 -1.79
N ASN A 38 -0.81 5.87 -2.05
CA ASN A 38 -0.36 5.27 -3.30
C ASN A 38 -0.01 3.81 -3.06
N VAL A 39 -0.56 2.91 -3.87
CA VAL A 39 -0.19 1.49 -3.86
C VAL A 39 0.94 1.27 -4.86
N TYR A 40 2.02 0.65 -4.40
CA TYR A 40 3.21 0.37 -5.22
C TYR A 40 3.31 -1.11 -5.61
N ALA A 41 2.73 -2.01 -4.81
CA ALA A 41 2.65 -3.44 -5.10
C ALA A 41 1.47 -4.07 -4.35
N GLY A 42 0.92 -5.17 -4.88
CA GLY A 42 -0.11 -5.98 -4.22
C GLY A 42 -1.46 -5.28 -4.05
N GLU A 43 -1.88 -4.53 -5.07
CA GLU A 43 -3.15 -3.78 -5.10
C GLU A 43 -4.39 -4.66 -4.98
N ASP A 44 -4.31 -5.92 -5.41
CA ASP A 44 -5.40 -6.91 -5.32
C ASP A 44 -5.90 -7.14 -3.88
N ARG A 45 -5.09 -6.80 -2.87
CA ARG A 45 -5.48 -6.89 -1.45
C ARG A 45 -6.19 -5.64 -0.92
N ILE A 46 -6.30 -4.58 -1.71
CA ILE A 46 -6.88 -3.31 -1.29
C ILE A 46 -8.34 -3.22 -1.76
N ALA A 47 -9.27 -3.38 -0.83
CA ALA A 47 -10.68 -3.12 -1.08
C ALA A 47 -10.98 -1.62 -0.95
N LEU A 48 -11.24 -0.94 -2.06
CA LEU A 48 -11.68 0.45 -2.02
C LEU A 48 -13.16 0.50 -1.65
N ARG A 49 -13.45 1.08 -0.49
CA ARG A 49 -14.83 1.43 -0.14
C ARG A 49 -15.15 2.80 -0.75
N ALA A 50 -16.22 2.86 -1.54
CA ALA A 50 -16.78 4.14 -1.95
C ALA A 50 -17.14 4.96 -0.71
N ALA A 51 -16.60 6.16 -0.60
CA ALA A 51 -17.00 7.09 0.44
C ALA A 51 -18.50 7.36 0.27
N ALA A 52 -19.29 7.18 1.33
CA ALA A 52 -20.65 7.69 1.34
C ALA A 52 -20.56 9.19 1.05
N ALA A 53 -21.30 9.68 0.05
CA ALA A 53 -21.36 11.09 -0.26
C ALA A 53 -21.75 11.83 1.03
N GLN A 54 -20.78 12.52 1.62
CA GLN A 54 -21.03 13.40 2.75
C GLN A 54 -21.71 14.62 2.17
N GLY A 55 -23.03 14.69 2.35
CA GLY A 55 -23.85 15.87 2.05
C GLY A 55 -23.59 17.00 3.03
#